data_AF-A0A402DN60-F1
#
_entry.id   AF-A0A402DN60-F1
#
_cell.length_a   1.000
_cell.length_b   1.000
_cell.length_c   1.000
_cell.angle_alpha   90.00
_cell.angle_beta   90.00
_cell.angle_gamma   90.00
#
_symmetry.space_group_name_H-M   'P 1'
#
loop_
_entity.id
_entity.type
_entity.pdbx_description
1 polymer ?
#
loop_
_entity_poly.entity_id
_entity_poly.type
_entity_poly.pdbx_seq_one_letter_code
_entity_poly.pdbx_strand_id
1 'polypeptide(L)'
;MSTNAPDWDALDLTAARELALSGVEVGASVVARDRSGDCSLALVADERTGWFVLVLSHQGTGESFLPTVLNPAEVETRVWGSVATTFGHGPRLHYAVTRATSVSGFRMRGPEGAWGVRAPNAAGWAVACMSFDDFTTLPQVEIRENGAWITIPE
;
A
#
# COMPACT_ATOMS: atom_id res chain seq x y z
N MET A 1 -21.52 15.58 -2.83
CA MET A 1 -21.00 15.56 -4.21
C MET A 1 -20.17 14.30 -4.34
N SER A 2 -20.54 13.39 -5.22
CA SER A 2 -19.76 12.19 -5.53
C SER A 2 -18.69 12.60 -6.54
N THR A 3 -17.50 12.99 -6.09
CA THR A 3 -16.40 13.21 -7.03
C THR A 3 -15.74 11.85 -7.27
N ASN A 4 -15.99 11.28 -8.45
CA ASN A 4 -15.34 10.04 -8.88
C ASN A 4 -13.83 10.23 -9.17
N ALA A 5 -13.32 11.45 -9.09
CA ALA A 5 -11.92 11.79 -9.27
C ALA A 5 -11.41 12.65 -8.11
N PRO A 6 -10.15 12.46 -7.68
CA PRO A 6 -9.53 13.29 -6.66
C PRO A 6 -9.29 14.70 -7.18
N ASP A 7 -9.43 15.70 -6.30
CA ASP A 7 -8.93 17.05 -6.54
C ASP A 7 -7.45 17.08 -6.15
N TRP A 8 -6.59 16.96 -7.17
CA TRP A 8 -5.14 16.86 -6.98
C TRP A 8 -4.52 18.12 -6.37
N ASP A 9 -5.11 19.29 -6.62
CA ASP A 9 -4.60 20.56 -6.09
C ASP A 9 -5.01 20.76 -4.63
N ALA A 10 -6.03 20.05 -4.16
CA ALA A 10 -6.53 20.13 -2.79
C ALA A 10 -5.88 19.11 -1.83
N LEU A 11 -5.31 18.02 -2.34
CA LEU A 11 -4.65 16.97 -1.56
C LEU A 11 -3.39 17.48 -0.85
N ASP A 12 -3.27 17.21 0.45
CA ASP A 12 -2.05 17.50 1.21
C ASP A 12 -1.06 16.34 1.16
N LEU A 13 -0.40 16.20 0.01
CA LEU A 13 0.58 15.14 -0.23
C LEU A 13 1.81 15.25 0.67
N THR A 14 2.15 16.45 1.14
CA THR A 14 3.27 16.68 2.05
C THR A 14 2.93 16.18 3.45
N ALA A 15 1.78 16.59 4.00
CA ALA A 15 1.32 16.11 5.30
C ALA A 15 1.14 14.59 5.30
N ALA A 16 0.64 14.01 4.21
CA ALA A 16 0.52 12.56 4.09
C ALA A 16 1.88 11.85 4.23
N ARG A 17 2.95 12.37 3.60
CA ARG A 17 4.31 11.84 3.73
C ARG A 17 4.85 11.98 5.14
N GLU A 18 4.74 13.16 5.73
CA GLU A 18 5.20 13.41 7.10
C GLU A 18 4.54 12.46 8.10
N LEU A 19 3.21 12.30 7.98
CA LEU A 19 2.45 11.40 8.84
C LEU A 19 2.82 9.93 8.60
N ALA A 20 3.03 9.52 7.35
CA ALA A 20 3.47 8.16 7.04
C ALA A 20 4.85 7.83 7.65
N LEU A 21 5.77 8.80 7.66
CA LEU A 21 7.13 8.66 8.17
C LEU A 21 7.23 8.86 9.70
N SER A 22 6.24 9.52 10.31
CA SER A 22 6.24 9.82 11.75
C SER A 22 6.17 8.60 12.68
N GLY A 23 5.76 7.43 12.15
CA GLY A 23 5.55 6.24 12.95
C GLY A 23 4.22 6.21 13.73
N VAL A 24 3.32 7.19 13.53
CA VAL A 24 1.98 7.22 14.15
C VAL A 24 1.21 5.93 13.90
N GLU A 25 0.63 5.37 14.95
CA GLU A 25 -0.14 4.11 14.89
C GLU A 25 -1.38 4.21 13.98
N VAL A 26 -1.87 3.05 13.56
CA VAL A 26 -3.09 2.96 12.75
C VAL A 26 -4.30 3.51 13.53
N GLY A 27 -5.07 4.39 12.89
CA GLY A 27 -6.17 5.14 13.48
C GLY A 27 -6.93 5.95 12.43
N ALA A 28 -7.41 7.14 12.81
CA ALA A 28 -8.21 7.99 11.92
C ALA A 28 -7.41 8.51 10.71
N SER A 29 -6.19 9.00 10.94
CA SER A 29 -5.36 9.61 9.90
C SER A 29 -4.45 8.60 9.19
N VAL A 30 -4.04 7.51 9.85
CA VAL A 30 -3.32 6.38 9.22
C VAL A 30 -4.25 5.17 9.18
N VAL A 31 -4.84 4.89 8.03
CA VAL A 31 -5.90 3.88 7.86
C VAL A 31 -5.33 2.47 7.91
N ALA A 32 -4.17 2.25 7.29
CA ALA A 32 -3.48 0.97 7.27
C ALA A 32 -1.98 1.17 7.12
N ARG A 33 -1.19 0.23 7.63
CA ARG A 33 0.27 0.26 7.53
C ARG A 33 0.84 -1.14 7.43
N ASP A 34 1.94 -1.26 6.71
CA ASP A 34 2.82 -2.41 6.72
C ASP A 34 4.28 -1.97 6.75
N ARG A 35 5.13 -2.82 7.34
CA ARG A 35 6.58 -2.65 7.32
C ARG A 35 7.23 -4.02 7.14
N SER A 36 8.08 -4.13 6.14
CA SER A 36 8.75 -5.38 5.77
C SER A 36 10.14 -5.08 5.23
N GLY A 37 11.17 -5.49 5.97
CA GLY A 37 12.55 -5.12 5.67
C GLY A 37 12.72 -3.59 5.62
N ASP A 38 13.35 -3.11 4.56
CA ASP A 38 13.52 -1.67 4.30
C ASP A 38 12.28 -1.01 3.68
N CYS A 39 11.19 -1.74 3.48
CA CYS A 39 9.98 -1.20 2.89
C CYS A 39 8.97 -0.81 3.98
N SER A 40 8.39 0.40 3.86
CA SER A 40 7.28 0.86 4.70
C SER A 40 6.17 1.42 3.83
N LEU A 41 4.94 1.01 4.10
CA LEU A 41 3.76 1.43 3.36
C LEU A 41 2.70 1.95 4.33
N ALA A 42 2.14 3.12 4.05
CA ALA A 42 1.03 3.68 4.80
C ALA A 42 -0.08 4.13 3.85
N LEU A 43 -1.32 3.83 4.22
CA LEU A 43 -2.51 4.42 3.61
C LEU A 43 -2.99 5.54 4.54
N VAL A 44 -2.87 6.79 4.10
CA VAL A 44 -3.10 7.98 4.92
C VAL A 44 -4.36 8.67 4.47
N ALA A 45 -5.25 9.02 5.40
CA ALA A 45 -6.42 9.82 5.10
C ALA A 45 -6.04 11.30 5.01
N ASP A 46 -6.32 11.91 3.86
CA ASP A 46 -6.22 13.34 3.69
C ASP A 46 -7.44 14.02 4.33
N GLU A 47 -7.22 14.79 5.39
CA GLU A 47 -8.31 15.39 6.18
C GLU A 47 -9.11 16.45 5.39
N ARG A 48 -8.50 17.03 4.36
CA ARG A 48 -9.11 18.11 3.55
C ARG A 48 -10.11 17.57 2.54
N THR A 49 -9.74 16.51 1.83
CA THR A 49 -10.51 15.95 0.72
C THR A 49 -11.22 14.65 1.10
N GLY A 50 -10.81 13.98 2.18
CA GLY A 50 -11.26 12.67 2.59
C GLY A 50 -10.67 11.52 1.78
N TRP A 51 -9.91 11.80 0.73
CA TRP A 51 -9.24 10.77 -0.08
C TRP A 51 -8.12 10.09 0.70
N PHE A 52 -7.74 8.89 0.27
CA PHE A 52 -6.61 8.20 0.86
C PHE A 52 -5.38 8.32 -0.03
N VAL A 53 -4.27 8.74 0.55
CA VAL A 53 -2.96 8.84 -0.11
C VAL A 53 -2.14 7.62 0.26
N LEU A 54 -1.66 6.88 -0.74
CA LEU A 54 -0.75 5.77 -0.52
C LEU A 54 0.69 6.29 -0.48
N VAL A 55 1.37 6.10 0.64
CA VAL A 55 2.77 6.50 0.83
C VAL A 55 3.64 5.26 0.99
N LEU A 56 4.62 5.11 0.11
CA LEU A 56 5.58 4.02 0.13
C LEU A 56 6.98 4.58 0.32
N SER A 57 7.75 4.04 1.26
CA SER A 57 9.06 4.59 1.63
C SER A 57 10.11 3.50 1.80
N HIS A 58 11.36 3.84 1.44
CA HIS A 58 12.53 3.02 1.70
C HIS A 58 13.23 3.51 2.98
N GLN A 59 13.26 2.67 4.02
CA GLN A 59 13.76 3.02 5.35
C GLN A 59 15.28 3.24 5.37
N GLY A 60 16.03 2.51 4.55
CA GLY A 60 17.49 2.66 4.48
C GLY A 60 17.96 3.92 3.76
N THR A 61 17.18 4.48 2.84
CA THR A 61 17.55 5.67 2.03
C THR A 61 16.77 6.93 2.43
N GLY A 62 15.64 6.77 3.12
CA GLY A 62 14.73 7.87 3.48
C GLY A 62 13.83 8.32 2.34
N GLU A 63 13.90 7.69 1.17
CA GLU A 63 13.09 8.06 0.02
C GLU A 63 11.63 7.68 0.21
N SER A 64 10.73 8.51 -0.31
CA SER A 64 9.28 8.28 -0.25
C SER A 64 8.60 8.60 -1.58
N PHE A 65 7.59 7.80 -1.88
CA PHE A 65 6.84 7.80 -3.12
C PHE A 65 5.35 7.86 -2.82
N LEU A 66 4.59 8.39 -3.78
CA LEU A 66 3.14 8.50 -3.73
C LEU A 66 2.56 7.78 -4.94
N PRO A 67 2.48 6.43 -4.91
CA PRO A 67 2.18 5.67 -6.13
C PRO A 67 0.78 5.94 -6.67
N THR A 68 -0.18 6.21 -5.78
CA THR A 68 -1.58 6.45 -6.12
C THR A 68 -2.35 7.09 -4.97
N VAL A 69 -3.59 7.47 -5.24
CA VAL A 69 -4.61 7.84 -4.26
C VAL A 69 -5.84 6.96 -4.44
N LEU A 70 -6.54 6.65 -3.35
CA LEU A 70 -7.67 5.73 -3.33
C LEU A 70 -8.92 6.45 -2.84
N ASN A 71 -10.05 6.13 -3.48
CA ASN A 71 -11.34 6.68 -3.09
C ASN A 71 -11.87 5.93 -1.84
N PRO A 72 -12.11 6.60 -0.71
CA PRO A 72 -12.66 5.95 0.49
C PRO A 72 -14.06 5.36 0.28
N ALA A 73 -14.79 5.80 -0.75
CA ALA A 73 -16.12 5.29 -1.08
C ALA A 73 -16.09 3.97 -1.86
N GLU A 74 -14.93 3.60 -2.45
CA GLU A 74 -14.79 2.31 -3.14
C GLU A 74 -14.74 1.17 -2.13
N VAL A 75 -15.74 0.30 -2.18
CA VAL A 75 -15.86 -0.87 -1.27
C VAL A 75 -15.09 -2.08 -1.77
N GLU A 76 -14.69 -2.07 -3.03
CA GLU A 76 -13.85 -3.07 -3.68
C GLU A 76 -12.65 -2.38 -4.34
N THR A 77 -11.49 -2.51 -3.70
CA THR A 77 -10.23 -1.96 -4.18
C THR A 77 -9.19 -3.06 -4.20
N ARG A 78 -8.49 -3.20 -5.32
CA ARG A 78 -7.35 -4.11 -5.47
C ARG A 78 -6.32 -3.39 -6.32
N VAL A 79 -5.24 -2.95 -5.70
CA VAL A 79 -4.18 -2.18 -6.36
C VAL A 79 -2.84 -2.73 -5.94
N TRP A 80 -1.94 -2.92 -6.89
CA TRP A 80 -0.57 -3.31 -6.65
C TRP A 80 0.33 -2.66 -7.69
N GLY A 81 1.61 -2.61 -7.38
CA GLY A 81 2.58 -2.04 -8.29
C GLY A 81 3.93 -1.90 -7.63
N SER A 82 4.77 -1.08 -8.26
CA SER A 82 6.10 -0.81 -7.75
C SER A 82 6.61 0.55 -8.19
N VAL A 83 7.60 1.03 -7.45
CA VAL A 83 8.32 2.27 -7.70
C VAL A 83 9.80 2.03 -7.44
N ALA A 84 10.64 2.82 -8.10
CA ALA A 84 12.07 2.84 -7.87
C ALA A 84 12.57 4.27 -8.00
N THR A 85 13.64 4.60 -7.30
CA THR A 85 14.29 5.91 -7.39
C THR A 85 14.87 6.14 -8.77
N THR A 86 15.53 5.12 -9.33
CA THR A 86 16.16 5.18 -10.65
C THR A 86 15.76 3.95 -11.45
N PHE A 87 15.26 4.17 -12.66
CA PHE A 87 14.87 3.07 -13.54
C PHE A 87 16.08 2.17 -13.85
N GLY A 88 15.90 0.85 -13.69
CA GLY A 88 16.96 -0.15 -13.95
C GLY A 88 18.01 -0.28 -12.84
N HIS A 89 17.89 0.48 -11.75
CA HIS A 89 18.80 0.41 -10.61
C HIS A 89 17.99 0.22 -9.32
N GLY A 90 18.36 -0.74 -8.49
CA GLY A 90 17.69 -0.98 -7.21
C GLY A 90 18.04 0.05 -6.12
N PRO A 91 17.32 0.02 -4.99
CA PRO A 91 16.24 -0.92 -4.66
C PRO A 91 14.89 -0.55 -5.31
N ARG A 92 14.11 -1.57 -5.69
CA ARG A 92 12.72 -1.43 -6.17
C ARG A 92 11.76 -1.77 -5.03
N LEU A 93 10.80 -0.88 -4.78
CA LEU A 93 9.77 -1.07 -3.77
C LEU A 93 8.48 -1.55 -4.43
N HIS A 94 7.91 -2.62 -3.88
CA HIS A 94 6.62 -3.17 -4.27
C HIS A 94 5.59 -2.89 -3.20
N TYR A 95 4.36 -2.68 -3.64
CA TYR A 95 3.22 -2.48 -2.77
C TYR A 95 2.01 -3.22 -3.31
N ALA A 96 1.14 -3.61 -2.40
CA ALA A 96 -0.20 -4.05 -2.73
C ALA A 96 -1.18 -3.67 -1.62
N VAL A 97 -2.38 -3.32 -2.04
CA VAL A 97 -3.47 -2.79 -1.22
C VAL A 97 -4.74 -3.48 -1.66
N THR A 98 -5.52 -3.96 -0.69
CA THR A 98 -6.86 -4.46 -0.95
C THR A 98 -7.86 -3.95 0.08
N ARG A 99 -9.08 -3.73 -0.40
CA ARG A 99 -10.28 -3.58 0.40
C ARG A 99 -11.38 -4.38 -0.27
N ALA A 100 -11.94 -5.36 0.43
CA ALA A 100 -13.17 -6.03 0.02
C ALA A 100 -13.74 -6.79 1.22
N THR A 101 -15.06 -6.80 1.36
CA THR A 101 -15.74 -7.54 2.44
C THR A 101 -15.61 -9.06 2.27
N SER A 102 -15.42 -9.53 1.05
CA SER A 102 -15.18 -10.94 0.71
C SER A 102 -13.75 -11.40 1.01
N VAL A 103 -12.82 -10.47 1.24
CA VAL A 103 -11.41 -10.76 1.50
C VAL A 103 -11.21 -10.92 3.01
N SER A 104 -10.74 -12.11 3.39
CA SER A 104 -10.50 -12.52 4.78
C SER A 104 -9.01 -12.62 5.12
N GLY A 105 -8.14 -12.42 4.14
CA GLY A 105 -6.71 -12.54 4.30
C GLY A 105 -5.97 -12.00 3.09
N PHE A 106 -4.73 -11.59 3.31
CA PHE A 106 -3.88 -11.01 2.29
C PHE A 106 -2.45 -11.49 2.54
N ARG A 107 -1.71 -11.82 1.49
CA ARG A 107 -0.32 -12.25 1.64
C ARG A 107 0.55 -11.85 0.47
N MET A 108 1.82 -11.58 0.79
CA MET A 108 2.85 -11.24 -0.18
C MET A 108 4.11 -12.06 0.12
N ARG A 109 4.84 -12.50 -0.92
CA ARG A 109 6.16 -13.12 -0.78
C ARG A 109 7.08 -12.72 -1.93
N GLY A 110 8.38 -12.70 -1.68
CA GLY A 110 9.38 -12.72 -2.75
C GLY A 110 9.56 -14.13 -3.34
N PRO A 111 10.37 -14.25 -4.41
CA PRO A 111 10.75 -15.56 -4.95
C PRO A 111 11.36 -16.42 -3.85
N GLU A 112 10.85 -17.64 -3.69
CA GLU A 112 11.31 -18.63 -2.69
C GLU A 112 11.12 -18.22 -1.22
N GLY A 113 10.62 -17.02 -0.95
CA GLY A 113 10.36 -16.51 0.38
C GLY A 113 9.13 -17.12 1.05
N ALA A 114 9.09 -17.03 2.38
CA ALA A 114 7.90 -17.34 3.15
C ALA A 114 6.79 -16.30 2.88
N TRP A 115 5.54 -16.74 2.96
CA TRP A 115 4.39 -15.84 2.86
C TRP A 115 4.29 -14.93 4.09
N GLY A 116 4.37 -13.63 3.88
CA GLY A 116 3.97 -12.63 4.86
C GLY A 116 2.46 -12.46 4.82
N VAL A 117 1.75 -12.99 5.82
CA VAL A 117 0.28 -12.89 5.91
C VAL A 117 -0.11 -11.62 6.67
N ARG A 118 -1.16 -10.95 6.21
CA ARG A 118 -1.80 -9.78 6.81
C ARG A 118 -3.30 -10.01 6.88
N ALA A 119 -3.89 -9.67 8.03
CA ALA A 119 -5.33 -9.63 8.17
C ALA A 119 -5.85 -8.25 7.75
N PRO A 120 -7.00 -8.17 7.07
CA PRO A 120 -7.70 -6.90 6.91
C PRO A 120 -8.02 -6.28 8.28
N ASN A 121 -7.91 -4.97 8.38
CA ASN A 121 -8.33 -4.23 9.56
C ASN A 121 -9.87 -4.17 9.67
N ALA A 122 -10.40 -3.53 10.72
CA ALA A 122 -11.85 -3.41 10.93
C ALA A 122 -12.60 -2.68 9.79
N ALA A 123 -11.90 -1.85 9.01
CA ALA A 123 -12.45 -1.16 7.83
C ALA A 123 -12.30 -1.98 6.53
N GLY A 124 -11.76 -3.20 6.61
CA GLY A 124 -11.57 -4.11 5.50
C GLY A 124 -10.29 -3.89 4.70
N TRP A 125 -9.40 -2.99 5.12
CA TRP A 125 -8.15 -2.70 4.42
C TRP A 125 -7.04 -3.66 4.83
N ALA A 126 -6.34 -4.22 3.86
CA ALA A 126 -5.06 -4.88 4.04
C ALA A 126 -4.02 -4.28 3.10
N VAL A 127 -2.82 -4.06 3.61
CA VAL A 127 -1.69 -3.50 2.84
C VAL A 127 -0.44 -4.33 3.09
N ALA A 128 0.44 -4.42 2.11
CA ALA A 128 1.75 -5.05 2.23
C ALA A 128 2.74 -4.41 1.29
N CYS A 129 4.00 -4.47 1.68
CA CYS A 129 5.10 -3.95 0.90
C CYS A 129 6.33 -4.84 1.00
N MET A 130 7.23 -4.68 0.03
CA MET A 130 8.49 -5.41 -0.02
C MET A 130 9.52 -4.62 -0.82
N SER A 131 10.78 -4.70 -0.43
CA SER A 131 11.90 -4.15 -1.19
C SER A 131 12.72 -5.29 -1.79
N PHE A 132 13.19 -5.09 -3.03
CA PHE A 132 14.20 -5.93 -3.66
C PHE A 132 15.35 -5.07 -4.15
N ASP A 133 16.58 -5.56 -3.98
CA ASP A 133 17.78 -4.88 -4.46
C ASP A 133 17.92 -4.93 -5.99
N ASP A 134 17.24 -5.87 -6.64
CA ASP A 134 17.20 -5.97 -8.09
C ASP A 134 15.88 -5.43 -8.66
N PHE A 135 15.93 -4.96 -9.90
CA PHE A 135 14.80 -4.32 -10.57
C PHE A 135 13.81 -5.33 -11.18
N THR A 136 14.21 -6.59 -11.35
CA THR A 136 13.48 -7.59 -12.13
C THR A 136 12.63 -8.51 -11.28
N THR A 137 12.93 -8.63 -10.00
CA THR A 137 12.21 -9.47 -9.06
C THR A 137 10.84 -8.89 -8.80
N LEU A 138 9.83 -9.76 -8.88
CA LEU A 138 8.45 -9.43 -8.60
C LEU A 138 7.96 -10.28 -7.44
N PRO A 139 7.22 -9.70 -6.48
CA PRO A 139 6.59 -10.48 -5.44
C PRO A 139 5.36 -11.19 -6.01
N GLN A 140 4.98 -12.30 -5.37
CA GLN A 140 3.65 -12.87 -5.55
C GLN A 140 2.71 -12.29 -4.50
N VAL A 141 1.49 -11.95 -4.92
CA VAL A 141 0.44 -11.39 -4.07
C VAL A 141 -0.81 -12.24 -4.18
N GLU A 142 -1.39 -12.57 -3.03
CA GLU A 142 -2.62 -13.34 -2.96
C GLU A 142 -3.60 -12.76 -1.94
N ILE A 143 -4.88 -12.89 -2.26
CA ILE A 143 -6.00 -12.61 -1.35
C ILE A 143 -6.70 -13.89 -1.00
N ARG A 144 -7.25 -13.95 0.22
CA ARG A 144 -8.09 -15.05 0.67
C ARG A 144 -9.56 -14.67 0.52
N GLU A 145 -10.21 -15.18 -0.51
CA GLU A 145 -11.60 -14.92 -0.82
C GLU A 145 -12.36 -16.25 -0.81
N ASN A 146 -13.52 -16.29 -0.14
CA ASN A 146 -14.33 -17.50 0.00
C ASN A 146 -13.55 -18.73 0.55
N GLY A 147 -12.58 -18.47 1.44
CA GLY A 147 -11.76 -19.49 2.09
C GLY A 147 -10.54 -19.97 1.29
N ALA A 148 -10.43 -19.62 0.01
CA ALA A 148 -9.34 -20.00 -0.88
C ALA A 148 -8.36 -18.83 -1.12
N TRP A 149 -7.08 -19.14 -1.33
CA TRP A 149 -6.09 -18.16 -1.75
C TRP A 149 -6.10 -18.03 -3.27
N ILE A 150 -6.17 -16.79 -3.77
CA ILE A 150 -6.25 -16.46 -5.19
C ILE A 150 -5.12 -15.49 -5.51
N THR A 151 -4.31 -15.82 -6.51
CA THR A 151 -3.27 -14.94 -7.04
C THR A 151 -3.88 -13.75 -7.74
N ILE A 152 -3.40 -12.57 -7.39
CA ILE A 152 -3.71 -11.34 -8.09
C ILE A 152 -2.75 -11.25 -9.28
N PRO A 153 -3.24 -11.34 -10.53
CA PRO A 153 -2.38 -11.21 -11.71
C PRO A 153 -1.79 -9.80 -11.78
N GLU A 154 -0.56 -9.64 -12.29
CA GLU A 154 0.04 -8.32 -12.46
C GLU A 154 -0.68 -7.48 -13.53
#